data_AF-E5B842-F1
#
_entry.id   AF-E5B842-F1
#
_cell.length_a   1.000
_cell.length_b   1.000
_cell.length_c   1.000
_cell.angle_alpha   90.00
_cell.angle_beta   90.00
_cell.angle_gamma   90.00
#
_symmetry.space_group_name_H-M   'P 1'
#
loop_
_entity.id
_entity.type
_entity.pdbx_description
1 polymer ?
#
loop_
_entity_poly.entity_id
_entity_poly.type
_entity_poly.pdbx_seq_one_letter_code
_entity_poly.pdbx_strand_id
1 'polypeptide(L)'
;MYDNLKGLGIASPEDIDRYSLRQEASHDILKIYFRKDKGEFFAKSVKFKYPRQRKTVVADNASQGYKEVQEISPNLRYVIDELDQICQQDRMEVDLKRKILDDLRHLESVVSNKIAEIESDLEKLTRNGR
;
A
#
# COMPACT_ATOMS: atom_id res chain seq x y z
N MET A 1 0.21 11.54 -12.11
CA MET A 1 -1.17 12.06 -12.05
C MET A 1 -2.07 10.85 -12.31
N TYR A 2 -3.11 10.63 -11.50
CA TYR A 2 -3.92 9.42 -11.55
C TYR A 2 -5.15 9.62 -12.45
N ASP A 3 -4.91 9.73 -13.75
CA ASP A 3 -5.93 10.16 -14.72
C ASP A 3 -6.96 9.05 -14.97
N ASN A 4 -6.56 7.78 -14.89
CA ASN A 4 -7.48 6.65 -15.06
C ASN A 4 -8.40 6.52 -13.85
N LEU A 5 -7.88 6.69 -12.63
CA LEU A 5 -8.70 6.73 -11.41
C LEU A 5 -9.67 7.91 -11.43
N LYS A 6 -9.24 9.09 -11.84
CA LYS A 6 -10.12 10.26 -12.03
C LYS A 6 -11.20 10.01 -13.09
N GLY A 7 -10.83 9.35 -14.19
CA GLY A 7 -11.76 8.92 -15.23
C GLY A 7 -12.85 7.95 -14.74
N LEU A 8 -12.59 7.20 -13.66
CA LEU A 8 -13.59 6.35 -12.99
C LEU A 8 -14.49 7.11 -12.01
N GLY A 9 -14.31 8.43 -11.86
CA GLY A 9 -15.04 9.25 -10.90
C GLY A 9 -14.42 9.28 -9.50
N ILE A 10 -13.17 8.83 -9.34
CA ILE A 10 -12.43 8.95 -8.08
C ILE A 10 -11.77 10.33 -8.05
N ALA A 11 -12.42 11.27 -7.38
CA ALA A 11 -11.96 12.65 -7.30
C ALA A 11 -10.64 12.81 -6.52
N SER A 12 -10.48 12.03 -5.45
CA SER A 12 -9.32 12.05 -4.54
C SER A 12 -8.67 10.67 -4.46
N PRO A 13 -7.74 10.34 -5.38
CA PRO A 13 -6.98 9.10 -5.37
C PRO A 13 -6.12 8.92 -4.09
N GLU A 14 -5.69 10.01 -3.47
CA GLU A 14 -4.92 10.02 -2.22
C GLU A 14 -5.67 9.46 -1.01
N ASP A 15 -7.00 9.38 -1.06
CA ASP A 15 -7.82 8.80 0.01
C ASP A 15 -7.96 7.27 -0.12
N ILE A 16 -7.38 6.67 -1.16
CA ILE A 16 -7.43 5.22 -1.35
C ILE A 16 -6.53 4.55 -0.32
N ASP A 17 -7.10 3.63 0.45
CA ASP A 17 -6.39 2.83 1.46
C ASP A 17 -5.89 1.51 0.87
N ARG A 18 -6.77 0.83 0.13
CA ARG A 18 -6.47 -0.47 -0.50
C ARG A 18 -7.50 -0.80 -1.56
N TYR A 19 -7.16 -1.78 -2.41
CA TYR A 19 -8.11 -2.35 -3.37
C TYR A 19 -8.11 -3.88 -3.33
N SER A 20 -9.13 -4.48 -3.93
CA SER A 20 -9.22 -5.91 -4.19
C SER A 20 -9.74 -6.14 -5.60
N LEU A 21 -9.09 -7.04 -6.34
CA LEU A 21 -9.53 -7.49 -7.65
C LEU A 21 -9.92 -8.97 -7.57
N ARG A 22 -11.11 -9.30 -8.06
CA ARG A 22 -11.62 -10.68 -8.09
C ARG A 22 -12.28 -10.96 -9.43
N GLN A 23 -12.02 -12.13 -10.00
CA GLN A 23 -12.68 -12.56 -11.22
C GLN A 23 -13.99 -13.29 -10.87
N GLU A 24 -15.09 -12.87 -11.48
CA GLU A 24 -16.40 -13.50 -11.38
C GLU A 24 -16.90 -13.86 -12.78
N ALA A 25 -16.85 -15.15 -13.10
CA ALA A 25 -17.15 -15.69 -14.43
C ALA A 25 -16.35 -14.96 -15.53
N SER A 26 -17.05 -14.22 -16.42
CA SER A 26 -16.45 -13.42 -17.51
C SER A 26 -16.24 -11.95 -17.15
N HIS A 27 -16.18 -11.61 -15.87
CA HIS A 27 -16.01 -10.24 -15.41
C HIS A 27 -14.91 -10.15 -14.36
N ASP A 28 -14.24 -9.00 -14.33
CA ASP A 28 -13.40 -8.57 -13.23
C ASP A 28 -14.16 -7.60 -12.34
N ILE A 29 -14.19 -7.88 -11.04
CA ILE A 29 -14.76 -7.02 -10.02
C ILE A 29 -13.61 -6.36 -9.27
N LEU A 30 -13.47 -5.05 -9.49
CA LEU A 30 -12.54 -4.21 -8.76
C LEU A 30 -13.31 -3.53 -7.62
N LYS A 31 -12.83 -3.67 -6.39
CA LYS A 31 -13.37 -2.94 -5.24
C LYS A 31 -12.26 -2.12 -4.60
N ILE A 32 -12.50 -0.83 -4.45
CA ILE A 32 -11.54 0.14 -3.88
C ILE A 32 -12.11 0.61 -2.55
N TYR A 33 -11.27 0.61 -1.53
CA TYR A 33 -11.59 1.04 -0.17
C TYR A 33 -10.87 2.37 0.09
N PHE A 34 -11.62 3.33 0.61
CA PHE A 34 -11.08 4.62 1.02
C PHE A 34 -10.79 4.64 2.51
N ARG A 35 -9.91 5.54 2.92
CA ARG A 35 -9.66 5.84 4.33
C ARG A 35 -10.94 6.35 4.99
N LYS A 36 -11.07 6.10 6.30
CA LYS A 36 -12.19 6.61 7.08
C LYS A 36 -11.91 8.05 7.48
N ASP A 37 -12.89 8.92 7.27
CA ASP A 37 -12.86 10.27 7.83
C ASP A 37 -13.01 10.21 9.36
N LYS A 38 -12.46 11.22 10.06
CA LYS A 38 -12.59 11.33 11.52
C LYS A 38 -14.07 11.42 11.91
N GLY A 39 -14.59 10.36 12.53
CA GLY A 39 -15.98 10.25 12.96
C GLY A 39 -16.83 9.27 12.15
N GLU A 40 -16.31 8.70 11.06
CA GLU A 40 -17.01 7.66 10.30
C GLU A 40 -16.77 6.26 10.86
N PHE A 41 -17.84 5.51 11.10
CA PHE A 41 -17.77 4.13 11.60
C PHE A 41 -17.33 3.14 10.51
N PHE A 42 -17.66 3.42 9.24
CA PHE A 42 -17.41 2.53 8.10
C PHE A 42 -16.56 3.22 7.04
N ALA A 43 -15.65 2.47 6.43
CA ALA A 43 -14.84 2.94 5.31
C ALA A 43 -15.70 2.96 4.05
N LYS A 44 -15.69 4.08 3.32
CA LYS A 44 -16.33 4.18 2.01
C LYS A 44 -15.65 3.21 1.04
N SER A 45 -16.43 2.64 0.12
CA SER A 45 -15.87 1.78 -0.92
C SER A 45 -16.68 1.90 -2.20
N VAL A 46 -16.00 1.79 -3.34
CA VAL A 46 -16.62 1.74 -4.67
C VAL A 46 -16.33 0.40 -5.32
N LYS A 47 -17.25 -0.06 -6.17
CA LYS A 47 -17.13 -1.33 -6.88
C LYS A 47 -17.35 -1.09 -8.37
N PHE A 48 -16.41 -1.57 -9.17
CA PHE A 48 -16.44 -1.52 -10.62
C PHE A 48 -16.47 -2.93 -11.19
N LYS A 49 -17.21 -3.12 -12.27
CA LYS A 49 -17.34 -4.39 -12.99
C LYS A 49 -16.85 -4.21 -14.42
N TYR A 50 -15.85 -4.98 -14.81
CA TYR A 50 -15.24 -4.95 -16.13
C TYR A 50 -15.54 -6.24 -16.87
N PRO A 51 -16.13 -6.21 -18.07
CA PRO A 51 -16.29 -7.40 -18.89
C PRO A 51 -14.92 -7.85 -19.45
N ARG A 52 -14.64 -9.15 -19.39
CA ARG A 52 -13.47 -9.74 -20.07
C ARG A 52 -13.79 -10.02 -21.52
N GLN A 53 -12.85 -9.70 -22.40
CA GLN A 53 -12.96 -10.06 -23.81
C GLN A 53 -12.49 -11.50 -24.00
N ARG A 54 -13.27 -12.28 -24.75
CA ARG A 54 -12.89 -13.63 -25.17
C ARG A 54 -12.15 -13.53 -26.48
N LYS A 55 -10.90 -13.99 -26.51
CA LYS A 55 -10.10 -14.03 -27.72
C LYS A 55 -9.68 -15.48 -28.00
N THR A 56 -9.96 -15.93 -29.20
CA THR A 56 -9.55 -17.25 -29.67
C THR A 56 -8.18 -17.10 -30.33
N VAL A 57 -7.15 -17.71 -29.74
CA VAL A 57 -5.79 -17.71 -30.30
C VAL A 57 -5.49 -19.07 -30.92
N VAL A 58 -4.82 -19.05 -32.07
CA VAL A 58 -4.30 -20.27 -32.72
C VAL A 58 -3.11 -20.75 -31.89
N ALA A 59 -3.15 -22.00 -31.43
CA ALA A 59 -2.02 -22.60 -30.73
C ALA A 59 -0.95 -23.03 -31.74
N ASP A 60 0.31 -22.64 -31.50
CA ASP A 60 1.46 -22.94 -32.38
C ASP A 60 1.83 -24.43 -32.49
N ASN A 61 1.15 -25.31 -31.75
CA ASN A 61 1.39 -26.75 -31.84
C ASN A 61 0.43 -27.39 -32.85
N ALA A 62 1.01 -27.95 -33.91
CA ALA A 62 0.39 -28.55 -35.10
C ALA A 62 -0.59 -29.73 -34.87
N SER A 63 -1.18 -29.88 -33.68
CA SER A 63 -2.07 -30.99 -33.36
C SER A 63 -3.14 -30.70 -32.29
N GLN A 64 -3.30 -29.46 -31.79
CA GLN A 64 -4.38 -29.12 -30.84
C GLN A 64 -4.98 -27.75 -31.16
N GLY A 65 -6.29 -27.72 -31.37
CA GLY A 65 -7.05 -26.58 -31.87
C GLY A 65 -7.02 -25.32 -31.00
N TYR A 66 -7.60 -24.27 -31.58
CA TYR A 66 -7.89 -22.96 -31.00
C TYR A 66 -8.06 -22.94 -29.46
N LYS A 67 -7.29 -22.08 -28.77
CA LYS A 67 -7.42 -21.84 -27.31
C LYS A 67 -8.19 -20.54 -27.07
N GLU A 68 -9.27 -20.62 -26.30
CA GLU A 68 -9.96 -19.41 -25.80
C GLU A 68 -9.20 -18.83 -24.60
N VAL A 69 -8.74 -17.58 -24.73
CA VAL A 69 -8.10 -16.80 -23.67
C VAL A 69 -9.05 -15.67 -23.26
N GLN A 70 -9.21 -15.47 -21.95
CA GLN A 70 -9.97 -14.35 -21.39
C GLN A 70 -9.00 -13.27 -20.91
N GLU A 71 -8.95 -12.15 -21.64
CA GLU A 71 -8.03 -11.05 -21.35
C GLU A 71 -8.69 -10.02 -20.42
N ILE A 72 -7.87 -9.46 -19.51
CA ILE A 72 -8.26 -8.33 -18.66
C ILE A 72 -8.50 -7.10 -19.54
N SER A 73 -9.47 -6.27 -19.19
CA SER A 73 -9.69 -5.01 -19.91
C SER A 73 -8.43 -4.14 -19.85
N PRO A 74 -7.94 -3.59 -20.99
CA PRO A 74 -6.78 -2.70 -21.00
C PRO A 74 -6.97 -1.49 -20.08
N ASN A 75 -8.19 -0.94 -20.00
CA ASN A 75 -8.50 0.16 -19.08
C ASN A 75 -8.34 -0.25 -17.61
N LEU A 76 -8.82 -1.45 -17.25
CA LEU A 76 -8.64 -1.99 -15.91
C LEU A 76 -7.15 -2.19 -15.58
N ARG A 77 -6.32 -2.54 -16.56
CA ARG A 77 -4.87 -2.66 -16.34
C ARG A 77 -4.25 -1.33 -15.91
N TYR A 78 -4.53 -0.24 -16.61
CA TYR A 78 -4.02 1.08 -16.24
C TYR A 78 -4.51 1.54 -14.86
N VAL A 79 -5.77 1.27 -14.54
CA VAL A 79 -6.34 1.56 -13.21
C VAL A 79 -5.61 0.78 -12.11
N ILE A 80 -5.30 -0.50 -12.33
CA ILE A 80 -4.55 -1.32 -11.38
C ILE A 80 -3.14 -0.77 -11.18
N ASP A 81 -2.45 -0.40 -12.26
CA ASP A 81 -1.09 0.14 -12.17
C ASP A 81 -1.07 1.45 -11.35
N GLU A 82 -2.08 2.32 -11.51
CA GLU A 82 -2.23 3.53 -10.68
C GLU A 82 -2.54 3.21 -9.21
N LEU A 83 -3.40 2.22 -8.94
CA LEU A 83 -3.72 1.78 -7.58
C LEU A 83 -2.51 1.18 -6.86
N ASP A 84 -1.69 0.41 -7.58
CA ASP A 84 -0.47 -0.18 -7.04
C ASP A 84 0.52 0.90 -6.62
N GLN A 85 0.67 1.97 -7.43
CA GLN A 85 1.54 3.09 -7.06
C GLN A 85 1.10 3.76 -5.75
N ILE A 86 -0.21 4.01 -5.59
CA ILE A 86 -0.75 4.63 -4.36
C ILE A 86 -0.55 3.72 -3.16
N CYS A 87 -0.95 2.44 -3.28
CA CYS A 87 -0.88 1.49 -2.17
C CYS A 87 0.57 1.16 -1.75
N GLN A 88 1.53 1.20 -2.70
CA GLN A 88 2.95 1.02 -2.40
C GLN A 88 3.54 2.23 -1.67
N GLN A 89 3.20 3.46 -2.10
CA GLN A 89 3.64 4.68 -1.43
C GLN A 89 3.15 4.72 0.02
N ASP A 90 1.90 4.36 0.27
CA ASP A 90 1.33 4.29 1.62
C ASP A 90 2.07 3.32 2.54
N ARG A 91 2.40 2.12 2.04
CA ARG A 91 3.19 1.14 2.81
C ARG A 91 4.57 1.68 3.16
N MET A 92 5.25 2.27 2.18
CA MET A 92 6.57 2.87 2.40
C MET A 92 6.52 4.00 3.43
N GLU A 93 5.49 4.85 3.41
CA GLU A 93 5.33 5.94 4.36
C GLU A 93 5.07 5.44 5.79
N VAL A 94 4.23 4.41 5.95
CA VAL A 94 3.98 3.77 7.24
C VAL A 94 5.25 3.14 7.81
N ASP A 95 6.00 2.41 6.99
CA ASP A 95 7.24 1.76 7.40
C ASP A 95 8.31 2.79 7.79
N LEU A 96 8.42 3.90 7.05
CA LEU A 96 9.33 5.00 7.37
C LEU A 96 8.96 5.68 8.69
N LYS A 97 7.68 5.99 8.92
CA LYS A 97 7.21 6.56 10.19
C LYS A 97 7.54 5.65 11.37
N ARG A 98 7.34 4.34 11.21
CA ARG A 98 7.67 3.35 12.24
C ARG A 98 9.16 3.32 12.52
N LYS A 99 9.99 3.31 11.48
CA LYS A 99 11.46 3.35 11.61
C LYS A 99 11.92 4.60 12.38
N ILE A 100 11.41 5.78 12.03
CA ILE A 100 11.76 7.04 12.72
C ILE A 100 11.39 6.98 14.20
N LEU A 101 10.23 6.40 14.56
CA LEU A 101 9.82 6.23 15.96
C LEU A 101 10.73 5.27 16.72
N ASP A 102 11.12 4.16 16.10
CA ASP A 102 12.04 3.20 16.71
C ASP A 102 13.44 3.84 16.89
N ASP A 103 13.92 4.59 15.90
CA ASP A 103 15.19 5.34 15.96
C ASP A 103 15.16 6.39 17.09
N LEU A 104 14.05 7.12 17.27
CA LEU A 104 13.88 8.08 18.37
C LEU A 104 13.93 7.41 19.75
N ARG A 105 13.21 6.30 19.93
CA ARG A 105 13.21 5.54 21.19
C ARG A 105 14.59 4.96 21.49
N HIS A 106 15.27 4.49 20.45
CA HIS A 106 16.64 3.99 20.59
C HIS A 106 17.58 5.12 21.05
N LEU A 107 17.49 6.30 20.44
CA LEU A 107 18.30 7.45 20.83
C LEU A 107 18.03 7.88 22.27
N GLU A 108 16.76 7.92 22.69
CA GLU A 108 16.38 8.21 24.08
C GLU A 108 17.04 7.25 25.08
N SER A 109 17.04 5.96 24.78
CA SER A 109 17.70 4.94 25.60
C SER A 109 19.22 5.14 25.66
N VAL A 110 19.87 5.39 24.51
CA VAL A 110 21.32 5.65 24.45
C VAL A 110 21.70 6.89 25.26
N VAL A 111 20.93 7.97 25.13
CA VAL A 111 21.17 9.21 25.89
C VAL A 111 20.95 8.98 27.38
N SER A 112 19.87 8.31 27.77
CA SER A 112 19.58 8.01 29.18
C SER A 112 20.69 7.19 29.85
N ASN A 113 21.19 6.16 29.16
CA ASN A 113 22.33 5.38 29.66
C ASN A 113 23.60 6.23 29.78
N LYS A 114 23.85 7.10 28.79
CA LYS A 114 25.03 7.97 28.83
C LYS A 114 24.96 8.99 29.95
N ILE A 115 23.78 9.53 30.24
CA ILE A 115 23.54 10.41 31.39
C ILE A 115 23.88 9.65 32.69
N ALA A 116 23.34 8.43 32.86
CA ALA A 116 23.58 7.64 34.06
C ALA A 116 25.07 7.29 34.26
N GLU A 117 25.81 6.99 33.19
CA GLU A 117 27.26 6.79 33.25
C GLU A 117 27.98 8.06 33.73
N ILE A 118 27.65 9.22 33.15
CA ILE A 118 28.27 10.51 33.50
C ILE A 118 27.97 10.88 34.95
N GLU A 119 26.72 10.70 35.40
CA GLU A 119 26.32 10.92 36.79
C GLU A 119 27.11 10.03 37.75
N SER A 120 27.27 8.74 37.43
CA SER A 120 28.05 7.81 38.26
C SER A 120 29.53 8.20 38.34
N ASP A 121 30.13 8.61 37.22
CA ASP A 121 31.52 9.04 37.20
C ASP A 121 31.73 10.34 37.99
N LEU A 122 30.75 11.25 37.92
CA LEU A 122 30.74 12.47 38.73
C LEU A 122 30.65 12.15 40.23
N GLU A 123 29.81 11.20 40.64
CA GLU A 123 29.73 10.74 42.04
C GLU A 123 31.06 10.16 42.54
N LYS A 124 31.74 9.34 41.74
CA LYS A 124 33.04 8.75 42.10
C LYS A 124 34.10 9.84 42.33
N LEU A 125 34.18 10.82 41.43
CA LEU A 125 35.11 11.94 41.56
C LEU A 125 34.81 12.79 42.79
N THR A 126 33.53 13.02 43.09
CA THR A 126 33.10 13.81 44.24
C THR A 126 33.36 13.10 45.58
N ARG A 127 33.29 11.75 45.60
CA ARG A 127 33.65 10.94 46.78
C ARG A 127 35.14 10.88 47.05
N ASN A 128 35.98 10.83 46.00
CA ASN A 128 37.44 10.75 46.14
C ASN A 128 38.11 12.10 46.41
N GLY A 129 37.40 13.21 46.24
CA GLY A 129 37.87 14.57 46.54
C GLY A 129 37.62 15.06 47.97
N ARG A 130 37.06 14.21 48.85
CA ARG A 130 36.94 14.43 50.31
C ARG A 130 37.93 13.54 51.05
#